data_AF-A0A7F5QWX2-F1
#
_entry.id   AF-A0A7F5QWX2-F1
#
_cell.length_a   1.000
_cell.length_b   1.000
_cell.length_c   1.000
_cell.angle_alpha   90.00
_cell.angle_beta   90.00
_cell.angle_gamma   90.00
#
_symmetry.space_group_name_H-M   'P 1'
#
loop_
_entity.id
_entity.type
_entity.pdbx_description
1 polymer ?
#
loop_
_entity_poly.entity_id
_entity_poly.type
_entity_poly.pdbx_seq_one_letter_code
_entity_poly.pdbx_strand_id
1 'polypeptide(L)'
;MIRAVLIDLSGTLHIDDTAIPGAVNALNRLRKTNVLIKFVTNTTKECQRILHERLTKLGFELLPDEIHSSLQAAKALILKRNLKPLLLIAPEAHEDFQNMNYTLEDQPNAVVVGLAPTEFHYDKLNSAFRCLLNGAQLIAIHAGKYYKRKDGLALGPGCFVKGLEYSAQCKAEVVGKPNTSFFLSALGDISPQEAVMIGDFCHVF
;
A
#
# COMPACT_ATOMS: atom_id res chain seq x y z
N MET A 1 15.35 8.83 23.19
CA MET A 1 15.31 10.02 22.32
C MET A 1 14.64 9.61 21.02
N ILE A 2 13.77 10.45 20.44
CA ILE A 2 13.12 10.09 19.16
C ILE A 2 14.14 10.22 18.02
N ARG A 3 14.24 9.17 17.21
CA ARG A 3 15.15 9.05 16.07
C ARG A 3 14.43 8.95 14.73
N ALA A 4 13.16 8.53 14.71
CA ALA A 4 12.37 8.40 13.50
C ALA A 4 10.95 8.95 13.65
N VAL A 5 10.41 9.47 12.55
CA VAL A 5 9.01 9.87 12.44
C VAL A 5 8.43 9.21 11.19
N LEU A 6 7.46 8.32 11.39
CA LEU A 6 6.61 7.78 10.35
C LEU A 6 5.40 8.72 10.18
N ILE A 7 5.10 9.14 8.95
CA ILE A 7 4.03 10.11 8.68
C ILE A 7 3.07 9.51 7.65
N ASP A 8 1.80 9.37 8.01
CA ASP A 8 0.77 9.00 7.05
C ASP A 8 0.61 10.09 5.98
N LEU A 9 0.25 9.69 4.76
CA LEU A 9 0.07 10.62 3.66
C LEU A 9 -1.38 11.11 3.57
N SER A 10 -2.30 10.21 3.21
CA SER A 10 -3.71 10.54 3.00
C SER A 10 -4.39 10.82 4.33
N GLY A 11 -5.12 11.93 4.41
CA GLY A 11 -5.82 12.37 5.64
C GLY A 11 -4.91 13.08 6.65
N THR A 12 -3.59 13.00 6.49
CA THR A 12 -2.60 13.58 7.42
C THR A 12 -1.77 14.70 6.78
N LEU A 13 -1.22 14.49 5.57
CA LEU A 13 -0.55 15.53 4.80
C LEU A 13 -1.43 16.10 3.68
N HIS A 14 -2.30 15.29 3.08
CA HIS A 14 -3.15 15.71 1.98
C HIS A 14 -4.49 14.98 1.98
N ILE A 15 -5.49 15.57 1.31
CA ILE A 15 -6.77 14.92 0.98
C ILE A 15 -6.93 15.05 -0.53
N ASP A 16 -7.02 13.92 -1.22
CA ASP A 16 -6.98 13.86 -2.68
C ASP A 16 -5.79 14.67 -3.22
N ASP A 17 -6.03 15.67 -4.07
CA ASP A 17 -5.02 16.55 -4.68
C ASP A 17 -4.89 17.89 -3.94
N THR A 18 -5.19 17.92 -2.65
CA THR A 18 -5.09 19.14 -1.83
C THR A 18 -4.23 18.88 -0.60
N ALA A 19 -3.18 19.68 -0.40
CA ALA A 19 -2.40 19.65 0.84
C ALA A 19 -3.25 20.15 2.02
N ILE A 20 -3.10 19.49 3.17
CA ILE A 20 -3.73 19.96 4.42
C ILE A 20 -3.09 21.30 4.82
N PRO A 21 -3.88 22.31 5.23
CA PRO A 21 -3.36 23.61 5.62
C PRO A 21 -2.26 23.51 6.68
N GLY A 22 -1.09 24.09 6.39
CA GLY A 22 0.07 24.07 7.28
C GLY A 22 0.93 22.81 7.24
N ALA A 23 0.51 21.73 6.54
CA ALA A 23 1.25 20.47 6.47
C ALA A 23 2.65 20.65 5.84
N VAL A 24 2.76 21.40 4.74
CA VAL A 24 4.04 21.71 4.08
C VAL A 24 4.99 22.43 5.05
N ASN A 25 4.50 23.48 5.73
CA ASN A 25 5.31 24.24 6.70
C ASN A 25 5.69 23.40 7.92
N ALA A 26 4.82 22.50 8.38
CA ALA A 26 5.11 21.57 9.46
C ALA A 26 6.22 20.58 9.07
N LEU A 27 6.12 19.97 7.89
CA LEU A 27 7.14 19.08 7.37
C LEU A 27 8.50 19.78 7.19
N ASN A 28 8.51 21.00 6.66
CA ASN A 28 9.73 21.79 6.49
C ASN A 28 10.39 22.13 7.83
N ARG A 29 9.61 22.31 8.91
CA ARG A 29 10.17 22.46 10.26
C ARG A 29 10.74 21.14 10.78
N LEU A 30 10.05 20.02 10.56
CA LEU A 30 10.53 18.70 10.99
C LEU A 30 11.84 18.32 10.29
N ARG A 31 12.00 18.65 9.00
CA ARG A 31 13.24 18.43 8.23
C ARG A 31 14.46 19.19 8.77
N LYS A 32 14.27 20.23 9.58
CA LYS A 32 15.37 20.95 10.25
C LYS A 32 15.89 20.23 11.50
N THR A 33 15.34 19.06 11.82
CA THR A 33 15.78 18.22 12.94
C THR A 33 16.57 17.02 12.43
N ASN A 34 17.25 16.29 13.32
CA ASN A 34 18.07 15.12 12.97
C ASN A 34 17.27 13.80 12.97
N VAL A 35 15.94 13.84 12.90
CA VAL A 35 15.12 12.63 12.87
C VAL A 35 15.02 12.09 11.44
N LEU A 36 15.03 10.77 11.30
CA LEU A 36 14.68 10.12 10.04
C LEU A 36 13.19 10.32 9.77
N ILE A 37 12.83 10.79 8.58
CA ILE A 37 11.43 10.92 8.16
C ILE A 37 11.13 9.82 7.15
N LYS A 38 10.03 9.10 7.37
CA LYS A 38 9.48 8.13 6.42
C LYS A 38 7.99 8.39 6.23
N PHE A 39 7.56 8.49 4.98
CA PHE A 39 6.16 8.62 4.63
C PHE A 39 5.56 7.25 4.43
N VAL A 40 4.45 6.95 5.10
CA VAL A 40 3.82 5.64 5.05
C VAL A 40 2.41 5.73 4.47
N THR A 41 2.04 4.83 3.56
CA THR A 41 0.71 4.89 2.93
C THR A 41 0.16 3.53 2.50
N ASN A 42 -1.17 3.36 2.66
CA ASN A 42 -1.91 2.24 2.08
C ASN A 42 -2.47 2.62 0.70
N THR A 43 -1.61 2.99 -0.25
CA THR A 43 -2.05 3.21 -1.64
C THR A 43 -2.13 1.89 -2.40
N THR A 44 -3.08 1.81 -3.32
CA THR A 44 -3.29 0.65 -4.21
C THR A 44 -3.40 1.05 -5.68
N LYS A 45 -3.37 2.35 -5.96
CA LYS A 45 -3.79 2.90 -7.25
C LYS A 45 -2.66 3.50 -8.06
N GLU A 46 -1.67 4.07 -7.39
CA GLU A 46 -0.60 4.84 -8.03
C GLU A 46 0.73 4.16 -7.74
N CYS A 47 1.56 4.00 -8.77
CA CYS A 47 2.95 3.61 -8.59
C CYS A 47 3.75 4.67 -7.81
N GLN A 48 4.94 4.30 -7.34
CA GLN A 48 5.80 5.18 -6.55
C GLN A 48 6.09 6.51 -7.25
N ARG A 49 6.38 6.47 -8.56
CA ARG A 49 6.67 7.66 -9.36
C ARG A 49 5.49 8.62 -9.41
N ILE A 50 4.28 8.13 -9.72
CA ILE A 50 3.07 8.96 -9.79
C ILE A 50 2.77 9.58 -8.43
N LEU A 51 2.86 8.80 -7.34
CA LEU A 51 2.65 9.30 -5.99
C LEU A 51 3.66 10.39 -5.63
N HIS A 52 4.94 10.18 -5.93
CA HIS A 52 6.01 11.15 -5.68
C HIS A 52 5.76 12.46 -6.45
N GLU A 53 5.53 12.39 -7.76
CA GLU A 53 5.23 13.55 -8.60
C GLU A 53 4.02 14.34 -8.08
N ARG A 54 2.97 13.64 -7.66
CA ARG A 54 1.76 14.25 -7.09
C ARG A 54 2.07 15.01 -5.81
N LEU A 55 2.76 14.38 -4.85
CA LEU A 55 3.13 15.03 -3.60
C LEU A 55 4.05 16.23 -3.80
N THR A 56 5.00 16.15 -4.74
CA THR A 56 5.85 17.29 -5.10
C THR A 56 5.04 18.44 -5.69
N LYS A 57 4.03 18.17 -6.53
CA LYS A 57 3.10 19.21 -7.05
C LYS A 57 2.29 19.88 -5.93
N LEU A 58 2.05 19.19 -4.82
CA LEU A 58 1.40 19.75 -3.63
C LEU A 58 2.35 20.62 -2.78
N GLY A 59 3.61 20.74 -3.17
CA GLY A 59 4.62 21.55 -2.47
C GLY A 59 5.38 20.79 -1.39
N PHE A 60 5.25 19.46 -1.30
CA PHE A 60 6.07 18.66 -0.39
C PHE A 60 7.44 18.37 -1.01
N GLU A 61 8.50 18.71 -0.27
CA GLU A 61 9.85 18.26 -0.56
C GLU A 61 10.04 16.86 0.03
N LEU A 62 10.14 15.84 -0.82
CA LEU A 62 10.42 14.46 -0.41
C LEU A 62 11.26 13.71 -1.46
N LEU A 63 12.06 12.77 -0.99
CA LEU A 63 12.80 11.83 -1.83
C LEU A 63 11.95 10.57 -2.07
N PRO A 64 12.05 9.92 -3.24
CA PRO A 64 11.33 8.68 -3.51
C PRO A 64 11.56 7.60 -2.43
N ASP A 65 12.78 7.47 -1.91
CA ASP A 65 13.17 6.47 -0.90
C ASP A 65 12.65 6.79 0.51
N GLU A 66 12.08 7.98 0.72
CA GLU A 66 11.38 8.31 1.97
C GLU A 66 9.96 7.75 1.97
N ILE A 67 9.40 7.39 0.81
CA ILE A 67 8.07 6.80 0.69
C ILE A 67 8.14 5.29 0.94
N HIS A 68 7.30 4.81 1.86
CA HIS A 68 7.05 3.41 2.15
C HIS A 68 5.57 3.10 1.93
N SER A 69 5.24 2.53 0.77
CA SER A 69 3.87 2.21 0.36
C SER A 69 3.54 0.74 0.56
N SER A 70 2.25 0.43 0.72
CA SER A 70 1.77 -0.96 0.74
C SER A 70 2.01 -1.71 -0.57
N LEU A 71 2.15 -1.00 -1.71
CA LEU A 71 2.58 -1.59 -2.99
C LEU A 71 4.06 -2.02 -2.92
N GLN A 72 4.94 -1.19 -2.36
CA GLN A 72 6.35 -1.55 -2.16
C GLN A 72 6.49 -2.72 -1.18
N ALA A 73 5.68 -2.76 -0.11
CA ALA A 73 5.65 -3.90 0.80
C ALA A 73 5.21 -5.19 0.08
N ALA A 74 4.18 -5.13 -0.78
CA ALA A 74 3.76 -6.25 -1.62
C ALA A 74 4.88 -6.70 -2.57
N LYS A 75 5.52 -5.76 -3.28
CA LYS A 75 6.63 -6.03 -4.19
C LYS A 75 7.80 -6.70 -3.47
N ALA A 76 8.19 -6.19 -2.30
CA ALA A 76 9.27 -6.76 -1.51
C ALA A 76 8.96 -8.21 -1.08
N LEU A 77 7.70 -8.49 -0.72
CA LEU A 77 7.25 -9.84 -0.39
C LEU A 77 7.33 -10.79 -1.60
N ILE A 78 6.88 -10.32 -2.76
CA ILE A 78 6.91 -11.06 -4.03
C ILE A 78 8.35 -11.42 -4.41
N LEU A 79 9.26 -10.44 -4.37
CA LEU A 79 10.68 -10.65 -4.67
C LEU A 79 11.33 -11.62 -3.68
N LYS A 80 11.10 -11.43 -2.38
CA LYS A 80 11.65 -12.27 -1.31
C LYS A 80 11.26 -13.75 -1.45
N ARG A 81 10.04 -14.01 -1.94
CA ARG A 81 9.48 -15.36 -2.09
C ARG A 81 9.52 -15.89 -3.53
N ASN A 82 10.11 -15.13 -4.45
CA ASN A 82 10.14 -15.44 -5.89
C ASN A 82 8.75 -15.79 -6.45
N LEU A 83 7.75 -14.97 -6.09
CA LEU A 83 6.36 -15.16 -6.51
C LEU A 83 6.10 -14.59 -7.91
N LYS A 84 5.10 -15.16 -8.58
CA LYS A 84 4.59 -14.79 -9.89
C LYS A 84 3.12 -14.38 -9.70
N PRO A 85 2.84 -13.09 -9.48
CA PRO A 85 1.53 -12.63 -9.07
C PRO A 85 0.58 -12.42 -10.26
N LEU A 86 -0.67 -12.85 -10.09
CA LEU A 86 -1.82 -12.26 -10.78
C LEU A 86 -2.20 -10.97 -10.06
N LEU A 87 -2.09 -9.84 -10.76
CA LEU A 87 -2.32 -8.51 -10.19
C LEU A 87 -3.78 -8.06 -10.40
N LEU A 88 -4.54 -7.96 -9.31
CA LEU A 88 -5.86 -7.32 -9.24
C LEU A 88 -5.68 -5.95 -8.54
N ILE A 89 -4.92 -5.07 -9.19
CA ILE A 89 -4.58 -3.72 -8.74
C ILE A 89 -4.83 -2.72 -9.89
N ALA A 90 -4.91 -1.43 -9.60
CA ALA A 90 -5.16 -0.43 -10.64
C ALA A 90 -4.02 -0.45 -11.69
N PRO A 91 -4.32 -0.28 -12.99
CA PRO A 91 -3.32 -0.32 -14.06
C PRO A 91 -2.11 0.60 -13.82
N GLU A 92 -2.34 1.78 -13.24
CA GLU A 92 -1.30 2.77 -12.94
C GLU A 92 -0.33 2.30 -11.86
N ALA A 93 -0.72 1.32 -11.03
CA ALA A 93 0.16 0.71 -10.05
C ALA A 93 1.03 -0.42 -10.65
N HIS A 94 0.75 -0.89 -11.87
CA HIS A 94 1.49 -2.02 -12.48
C HIS A 94 2.95 -1.66 -12.76
N GLU A 95 3.27 -0.38 -12.93
CA GLU A 95 4.64 0.12 -13.10
C GLU A 95 5.56 -0.32 -11.95
N ASP A 96 5.07 -0.34 -10.71
CA ASP A 96 5.85 -0.81 -9.55
C ASP A 96 6.20 -2.30 -9.66
N PHE A 97 5.46 -3.08 -10.45
CA PHE A 97 5.58 -4.52 -10.59
C PHE A 97 6.26 -4.94 -11.92
N GLN A 98 6.77 -3.98 -12.70
CA GLN A 98 7.56 -4.26 -13.90
C GLN A 98 8.97 -4.78 -13.58
N ASN A 99 9.60 -5.43 -14.55
CA ASN A 99 10.97 -5.97 -14.46
C ASN A 99 11.19 -6.97 -13.31
N MET A 100 10.15 -7.72 -12.95
CA MET A 100 10.28 -8.85 -12.03
C MET A 100 10.68 -10.13 -12.76
N ASN A 101 11.22 -11.10 -12.02
CA ASN A 101 11.72 -12.37 -12.56
C ASN A 101 10.59 -13.37 -12.90
N TYR A 102 9.57 -12.93 -13.65
CA TYR A 102 8.51 -13.78 -14.19
C TYR A 102 7.97 -13.22 -15.50
N THR A 103 7.40 -14.09 -16.33
CA THR A 103 6.74 -13.71 -17.58
C THR A 103 5.22 -13.85 -17.47
N LEU A 104 4.49 -13.23 -18.39
CA LEU A 104 3.02 -13.38 -18.46
C LEU A 104 2.57 -14.81 -18.82
N GLU A 105 3.48 -15.63 -19.35
CA GLU A 105 3.24 -17.03 -19.72
C GLU A 105 3.34 -17.98 -18.51
N ASP A 106 3.99 -17.53 -17.44
CA ASP A 106 4.11 -18.30 -16.22
C ASP A 106 2.75 -18.48 -15.53
N GLN A 107 2.50 -19.67 -14.98
CA GLN A 107 1.33 -19.87 -14.13
C GLN A 107 1.46 -19.06 -12.83
N PRO A 108 0.47 -18.21 -12.49
CA PRO A 108 0.53 -17.42 -11.26
C PRO A 108 0.52 -18.30 -10.02
N ASN A 109 1.48 -18.06 -9.12
CA ASN A 109 1.56 -18.71 -7.80
C ASN A 109 1.22 -17.75 -6.64
N ALA A 110 0.79 -16.53 -6.98
CA ALA A 110 0.22 -15.58 -6.05
C ALA A 110 -0.91 -14.78 -6.71
N VAL A 111 -1.82 -14.26 -5.91
CA VAL A 111 -2.87 -13.32 -6.30
C VAL A 111 -2.73 -12.09 -5.42
N VAL A 112 -2.44 -10.94 -6.01
CA VAL A 112 -2.32 -9.65 -5.29
C VAL A 112 -3.58 -8.83 -5.49
N VAL A 113 -4.25 -8.45 -4.41
CA VAL A 113 -5.50 -7.71 -4.43
C VAL A 113 -5.32 -6.33 -3.81
N GLY A 114 -5.56 -5.28 -4.60
CA GLY A 114 -5.68 -3.89 -4.18
C GLY A 114 -7.05 -3.33 -4.52
N LEU A 115 -7.31 -2.05 -4.28
CA LEU A 115 -8.56 -1.41 -4.71
C LEU A 115 -8.50 -1.10 -6.21
N ALA A 116 -9.09 -1.98 -7.02
CA ALA A 116 -9.13 -1.84 -8.48
C ALA A 116 -10.54 -2.11 -9.01
N PRO A 117 -11.47 -1.13 -8.94
CA PRO A 117 -12.86 -1.34 -9.36
C PRO A 117 -13.00 -1.86 -10.80
N THR A 118 -12.09 -1.48 -11.71
CA THR A 118 -12.05 -1.94 -13.10
C THR A 118 -11.68 -3.43 -13.23
N GLU A 119 -11.01 -4.00 -12.24
CA GLU A 119 -10.61 -5.42 -12.21
C GLU A 119 -11.61 -6.31 -11.45
N PHE A 120 -12.60 -5.71 -10.79
CA PHE A 120 -13.54 -6.42 -9.91
C PHE A 120 -14.81 -6.86 -10.62
N HIS A 121 -14.62 -7.66 -11.67
CA HIS A 121 -15.69 -8.35 -12.38
C HIS A 121 -15.53 -9.86 -12.30
N TYR A 122 -16.61 -10.59 -12.62
CA TYR A 122 -16.72 -12.03 -12.39
C TYR A 122 -15.54 -12.81 -12.98
N ASP A 123 -15.17 -12.57 -14.24
CA ASP A 123 -14.13 -13.36 -14.92
C ASP A 123 -12.73 -13.18 -14.29
N LYS A 124 -12.38 -11.97 -13.87
CA LYS A 124 -11.11 -11.69 -13.18
C LYS A 124 -11.09 -12.33 -11.80
N LEU A 125 -12.17 -12.19 -11.03
CA LEU A 125 -12.31 -12.82 -9.72
C LEU A 125 -12.29 -14.35 -9.82
N ASN A 126 -12.92 -14.92 -10.83
CA ASN A 126 -12.92 -16.36 -11.06
C ASN A 126 -11.53 -16.88 -11.50
N SER A 127 -10.79 -16.09 -12.28
CA SER A 127 -9.40 -16.40 -12.63
C SER A 127 -8.50 -16.40 -11.40
N ALA A 128 -8.63 -15.38 -10.53
CA ALA A 128 -7.95 -15.32 -9.25
C ALA A 128 -8.31 -16.52 -8.35
N PHE A 129 -9.61 -16.81 -8.21
CA PHE A 129 -10.10 -17.96 -7.46
C PHE A 129 -9.48 -19.29 -7.92
N ARG A 130 -9.41 -19.53 -9.25
CA ARG A 130 -8.77 -20.73 -9.80
C ARG A 130 -7.29 -20.81 -9.49
N CYS A 131 -6.57 -19.69 -9.51
CA CYS A 131 -5.16 -19.67 -9.09
C CYS A 131 -5.04 -20.09 -7.62
N LEU A 132 -5.91 -19.59 -6.75
CA LEU A 132 -5.92 -19.93 -5.33
C LEU A 132 -6.22 -21.42 -5.09
N LEU A 133 -7.16 -22.01 -5.82
CA LEU A 133 -7.42 -23.47 -5.76
C LEU A 133 -6.19 -24.31 -6.17
N ASN A 134 -5.35 -23.78 -7.05
CA ASN A 134 -4.09 -24.41 -7.47
C ASN A 134 -2.92 -24.12 -6.50
N GLY A 135 -3.20 -23.57 -5.31
CA GLY A 135 -2.20 -23.33 -4.26
C GLY A 135 -1.51 -21.96 -4.32
N ALA A 136 -2.00 -21.03 -5.14
CA ALA A 136 -1.46 -19.67 -5.15
C ALA A 136 -1.69 -18.96 -3.80
N GLN A 137 -0.74 -18.11 -3.40
CA GLN A 137 -0.87 -17.30 -2.18
C GLN A 137 -1.79 -16.10 -2.41
N LEU A 138 -2.72 -15.84 -1.49
CA LEU A 138 -3.53 -14.62 -1.51
C LEU A 138 -2.83 -13.51 -0.72
N ILE A 139 -2.49 -12.42 -1.42
CA ILE A 139 -1.83 -11.24 -0.84
C ILE A 139 -2.78 -10.06 -1.00
N ALA A 140 -3.14 -9.41 0.11
CA ALA A 140 -3.97 -8.21 0.11
C ALA A 140 -3.11 -6.98 0.44
N ILE A 141 -3.12 -5.98 -0.44
CA ILE A 141 -2.39 -4.73 -0.17
C ILE A 141 -2.93 -4.05 1.09
N HIS A 142 -4.26 -4.01 1.23
CA HIS A 142 -4.97 -3.74 2.48
C HIS A 142 -6.37 -4.38 2.44
N ALA A 143 -7.00 -4.57 3.60
CA ALA A 143 -8.34 -5.15 3.71
C ALA A 143 -9.38 -4.12 4.19
N GLY A 144 -9.30 -2.90 3.68
CA GLY A 144 -10.21 -1.81 4.05
C GLY A 144 -11.67 -2.13 3.67
N LYS A 145 -12.61 -1.91 4.60
CA LYS A 145 -14.04 -2.18 4.39
C LYS A 145 -14.66 -1.24 3.34
N TYR A 146 -14.37 0.04 3.47
CA TYR A 146 -14.90 1.10 2.62
C TYR A 146 -13.94 2.30 2.60
N TYR A 147 -14.16 3.21 1.67
CA TYR A 147 -13.48 4.51 1.60
C TYR A 147 -14.48 5.61 1.25
N LYS A 148 -14.16 6.87 1.59
CA LYS A 148 -15.00 8.03 1.31
C LYS A 148 -14.72 8.57 -0.10
N ARG A 149 -15.78 8.84 -0.85
CA ARG A 149 -15.78 9.56 -2.13
C ARG A 149 -16.67 10.80 -2.03
N LYS A 150 -16.66 11.62 -3.09
CA LYS A 150 -17.54 12.78 -3.23
C LYS A 150 -19.03 12.40 -3.18
N ASP A 151 -19.38 11.22 -3.69
CA ASP A 151 -20.74 10.68 -3.78
C ASP A 151 -21.13 9.77 -2.60
N GLY A 152 -20.29 9.66 -1.56
CA GLY A 152 -20.57 8.88 -0.36
C GLY A 152 -19.55 7.78 -0.08
N LEU A 153 -19.94 6.78 0.70
CA LEU A 153 -19.09 5.62 1.00
C LEU A 153 -19.07 4.65 -0.18
N ALA A 154 -17.90 4.19 -0.56
CA ALA A 154 -17.71 3.15 -1.56
C ALA A 154 -16.95 1.95 -0.98
N LEU A 155 -17.17 0.79 -1.59
CA LEU A 155 -16.55 -0.47 -1.18
C LEU A 155 -15.02 -0.39 -1.30
N GLY A 156 -14.33 -0.79 -0.24
CA GLY A 156 -12.89 -1.03 -0.28
C GLY A 156 -12.58 -2.42 -0.86
N PRO A 157 -11.30 -2.79 -0.97
CA PRO A 157 -10.91 -4.11 -1.48
C PRO A 157 -11.30 -5.25 -0.53
N GLY A 158 -11.61 -4.95 0.74
CA GLY A 158 -11.86 -5.96 1.76
C GLY A 158 -12.99 -6.93 1.44
N CYS A 159 -14.07 -6.50 0.78
CA CYS A 159 -15.15 -7.42 0.40
C CYS A 159 -14.70 -8.44 -0.66
N PHE A 160 -13.88 -8.02 -1.63
CA PHE A 160 -13.33 -8.90 -2.67
C PHE A 160 -12.29 -9.87 -2.10
N VAL A 161 -11.42 -9.37 -1.21
CA VAL A 161 -10.48 -10.22 -0.45
C VAL A 161 -11.24 -11.29 0.34
N LYS A 162 -12.26 -10.90 1.11
CA LYS A 162 -13.06 -11.83 1.92
C LYS A 162 -13.83 -12.84 1.06
N GLY A 163 -14.35 -12.42 -0.10
CA GLY A 163 -15.00 -13.32 -1.06
C GLY A 163 -14.05 -14.39 -1.60
N LEU A 164 -12.80 -14.02 -1.92
CA LEU A 164 -11.77 -14.95 -2.37
C LEU A 164 -11.31 -15.88 -1.24
N GLU A 165 -11.07 -15.36 -0.03
CA GLU A 165 -10.76 -16.16 1.16
C GLU A 165 -11.84 -17.21 1.43
N TYR A 166 -13.11 -16.80 1.40
CA TYR A 166 -14.25 -17.68 1.62
C TYR A 166 -14.33 -18.77 0.55
N SER A 167 -14.23 -18.39 -0.72
CA SER A 167 -14.41 -19.32 -1.84
C SER A 167 -13.26 -20.33 -1.94
N ALA A 168 -12.02 -19.87 -1.75
CA ALA A 168 -10.81 -20.70 -1.85
C ALA A 168 -10.38 -21.34 -0.51
N GLN A 169 -11.13 -21.12 0.57
CA GLN A 169 -10.81 -21.62 1.92
C GLN A 169 -9.37 -21.30 2.38
N CYS A 170 -8.90 -20.10 2.05
CA CYS A 170 -7.57 -19.60 2.40
C CYS A 170 -7.66 -18.31 3.22
N LYS A 171 -6.53 -17.86 3.76
CA LYS A 171 -6.41 -16.55 4.42
C LYS A 171 -5.46 -15.67 3.62
N ALA A 172 -5.85 -14.40 3.44
CA ALA A 172 -5.01 -13.42 2.81
C ALA A 172 -3.89 -12.97 3.75
N GLU A 173 -2.67 -12.86 3.24
CA GLU A 173 -1.60 -12.11 3.90
C GLU A 173 -1.78 -10.63 3.58
N VAL A 174 -2.14 -9.83 4.59
CA VAL A 174 -2.28 -8.38 4.43
C VAL A 174 -0.91 -7.74 4.63
N VAL A 175 -0.44 -6.93 3.68
CA VAL A 175 0.92 -6.35 3.74
C VAL A 175 0.98 -4.87 4.15
N GLY A 176 -0.12 -4.13 4.02
CA GLY A 176 -0.20 -2.73 4.44
C GLY A 176 -0.53 -2.56 5.93
N LYS A 177 -0.73 -1.29 6.33
CA LYS A 177 -1.25 -0.91 7.66
C LYS A 177 -2.61 -1.61 7.92
N PRO A 178 -2.90 -2.05 9.17
CA PRO A 178 -2.16 -1.80 10.41
C PRO A 178 -1.13 -2.89 10.78
N ASN A 179 -0.65 -3.72 9.83
CA ASN A 179 0.28 -4.79 10.20
C ASN A 179 1.60 -4.25 10.76
N THR A 180 2.05 -4.83 11.88
CA THR A 180 3.32 -4.46 12.53
C THR A 180 4.51 -4.58 11.58
N SER A 181 4.53 -5.62 10.74
CA SER A 181 5.59 -5.85 9.76
C SER A 181 5.80 -4.67 8.81
N PHE A 182 4.73 -3.96 8.44
CA PHE A 182 4.79 -2.80 7.57
C PHE A 182 5.51 -1.61 8.22
N PHE A 183 5.25 -1.36 9.51
CA PHE A 183 5.94 -0.30 10.24
C PHE A 183 7.39 -0.67 10.52
N LEU A 184 7.66 -1.93 10.86
CA LEU A 184 9.02 -2.42 11.08
C LEU A 184 9.86 -2.33 9.80
N SER A 185 9.30 -2.67 8.62
CA SER A 185 10.01 -2.50 7.36
C SER A 185 10.28 -1.03 6.99
N ALA A 186 9.40 -0.11 7.39
CA ALA A 186 9.63 1.32 7.20
C ALA A 186 10.75 1.86 8.10
N LEU A 187 10.89 1.33 9.31
CA LEU A 187 11.90 1.75 10.31
C LEU A 187 13.30 1.20 10.04
N GLY A 188 13.41 0.04 9.37
CA GLY A 188 14.69 -0.65 9.19
C GLY A 188 15.29 -1.02 10.54
N ASP A 189 16.49 -0.52 10.83
CA ASP A 189 17.23 -0.83 12.06
C ASP A 189 16.84 0.05 13.27
N ILE A 190 15.94 1.02 13.09
CA ILE A 190 15.51 1.90 14.18
C ILE A 190 14.49 1.16 15.06
N SER A 191 14.75 1.14 16.36
CA SER A 191 13.84 0.55 17.34
C SER A 191 12.48 1.28 17.33
N PRO A 192 11.34 0.57 17.35
CA PRO A 192 10.01 1.18 17.41
C PRO A 192 9.82 2.12 18.60
N GLN A 193 10.52 1.87 19.72
CA GLN A 193 10.49 2.71 20.91
C GLN A 193 11.16 4.08 20.70
N GLU A 194 11.96 4.22 19.63
CA GLU A 194 12.63 5.45 19.23
C GLU A 194 11.88 6.16 18.08
N ALA A 195 10.69 5.68 17.72
CA ALA A 195 9.90 6.20 16.60
C ALA A 195 8.57 6.79 17.05
N VAL A 196 8.07 7.76 16.29
CA VAL A 196 6.70 8.30 16.41
C VAL A 196 5.97 8.06 15.09
N MET A 197 4.71 7.64 15.17
CA MET A 197 3.81 7.58 14.01
C MET A 197 2.79 8.72 14.09
N ILE A 198 2.67 9.50 13.03
CA ILE A 198 1.70 10.59 12.88
C ILE A 198 0.67 10.14 11.84
N GLY A 199 -0.61 10.11 12.23
CA GLY A 199 -1.71 9.71 11.35
C GLY A 199 -3.06 10.19 11.86
N ASP A 200 -4.07 10.19 10.98
CA ASP A 200 -5.46 10.60 11.26
C ASP A 200 -6.39 9.42 11.63
N PHE A 201 -5.98 8.18 11.33
CA PHE A 201 -6.75 6.97 11.67
C PHE A 201 -6.33 6.38 13.02
N CYS A 202 -7.24 6.35 13.99
CA CYS A 202 -7.00 5.82 15.35
C CYS A 202 -6.87 4.27 15.45
N HIS A 203 -7.07 3.51 14.35
CA HIS A 203 -6.99 2.04 14.35
C HIS A 203 -5.61 1.50 13.91
N VAL A 204 -4.55 2.30 14.06
CA VAL A 204 -3.22 2.04 13.47
C VAL A 204 -2.17 1.58 14.50
N PHE A 205 -2.57 1.24 15.73
CA PHE A 205 -1.64 0.81 16.79
C PHE A 205 -2.00 -0.57 17.36
#